data_AF-A0A967VZN9-F1
#
_entry.id   AF-A0A967VZN9-F1
#
_cell.length_a   1.000
_cell.length_b   1.000
_cell.length_c   1.000
_cell.angle_alpha   90.00
_cell.angle_beta   90.00
_cell.angle_gamma   90.00
#
_symmetry.space_group_name_H-M   'P 1'
#
loop_
_entity.id
_entity.type
_entity.pdbx_description
1 polymer ?
#
loop_
_entity_poly.entity_id
_entity_poly.type
_entity_poly.pdbx_seq_one_letter_code
_entity_poly.pdbx_strand_id
1 'polypeptide(L)' 'DPAWVYALIRQESIFMHDARSGSGALGLMQLMPATARQSAKRMRKRVHGRYEILKPD' A
#
# COMPACT_ATOMS: atom_id res chain seq x y z
N ASP A 1 -7.74 -11.65 11.55
CA ASP A 1 -6.85 -12.79 11.30
C ASP A 1 -5.70 -12.33 10.40
N PRO A 2 -4.43 -12.45 10.82
CA PRO A 2 -3.27 -12.15 9.98
C PRO A 2 -3.25 -12.90 8.64
N ALA A 3 -3.75 -14.14 8.59
CA ALA A 3 -3.77 -14.96 7.39
C ALA A 3 -4.55 -14.28 6.25
N TRP A 4 -5.63 -13.57 6.57
CA TRP A 4 -6.42 -12.85 5.59
C TRP A 4 -5.65 -11.66 4.99
N VAL A 5 -4.87 -10.93 5.79
CA VAL A 5 -4.02 -9.83 5.32
C VAL A 5 -2.92 -10.36 4.40
N TYR A 6 -2.30 -11.50 4.74
CA TYR A 6 -1.31 -12.14 3.89
C TYR A 6 -1.90 -12.61 2.56
N ALA A 7 -3.11 -13.19 2.57
CA ALA A 7 -3.80 -13.60 1.34
C ALA A 7 -4.08 -12.39 0.43
N LEU A 8 -4.51 -11.27 1.01
CA LEU A 8 -4.75 -10.03 0.25
C LEU A 8 -3.45 -9.48 -0.36
N ILE A 9 -2.37 -9.37 0.42
CA ILE A 9 -1.06 -8.92 -0.11
C ILE A 9 -0.57 -9.85 -1.23
N ARG A 10 -0.75 -11.17 -1.08
CA ARG A 10 -0.36 -12.15 -2.10
C ARG A 10 -1.12 -11.96 -3.41
N GLN A 11 -2.40 -11.60 -3.32
CA GLN A 11 -3.26 -11.33 -4.46
C GLN A 11 -2.89 -10.00 -5.15
N GLU A 12 -2.60 -8.95 -4.37
CA GLU A 12 -2.35 -7.61 -4.90
C GLU A 12 -0.94 -7.45 -5.50
N SER A 13 0.10 -7.98 -4.84
CA SER A 13 1.48 -7.70 -5.24
C SER A 13 2.40 -8.92 -5.31
N ILE A 14 1.92 -10.10 -4.91
CA ILE A 14 2.80 -11.27 -4.76
C ILE A 14 3.96 -10.98 -3.79
N PHE A 15 3.71 -10.17 -2.76
CA PHE A 15 4.71 -9.70 -1.80
C PHE A 15 5.82 -8.81 -2.38
N MET A 16 5.66 -8.28 -3.59
CA MET A 16 6.56 -7.26 -4.14
C MET A 16 6.24 -5.90 -3.51
N HIS A 17 7.17 -5.35 -2.72
CA HIS A 17 6.98 -4.07 -2.02
C HIS A 17 7.12 -2.85 -2.93
N ASP A 18 7.80 -2.99 -4.07
CA ASP A 18 8.01 -1.94 -5.06
C ASP A 18 7.06 -2.05 -6.27
N ALA A 19 6.06 -2.95 -6.22
CA ALA A 19 5.08 -3.17 -7.27
C ALA A 19 4.33 -1.89 -7.67
N ARG A 20 4.15 -1.71 -8.99
CA ARG A 20 3.46 -0.56 -9.59
C ARG A 20 2.48 -1.03 -10.65
N SER A 21 1.20 -0.67 -10.50
CA SER A 21 0.22 -0.92 -11.55
C SER A 21 0.33 0.13 -12.67
N GLY A 22 -0.17 -0.21 -13.86
CA GLY A 22 -0.31 0.77 -14.95
C GLY A 22 -1.26 1.94 -14.63
N SER A 23 -2.18 1.75 -13.67
CA SER A 23 -3.10 2.79 -13.19
C SER A 23 -2.52 3.65 -12.06
N GLY A 24 -1.31 3.33 -11.56
CA GLY A 24 -0.61 4.12 -10.54
C GLY A 24 -0.81 3.67 -9.09
N ALA A 25 -1.28 2.44 -8.87
CA ALA A 25 -1.35 1.80 -7.55
C ALA A 25 0.05 1.31 -7.12
N LEU A 26 0.35 1.38 -5.81
CA LEU A 26 1.71 1.20 -5.30
C LEU A 26 1.76 0.21 -4.12
N GLY A 27 2.84 -0.56 -4.08
CA GLY A 27 3.28 -1.32 -2.92
C GLY A 27 2.53 -2.63 -2.68
N LEU A 28 2.73 -3.19 -1.48
CA LEU A 28 2.24 -4.52 -1.09
C LEU A 28 0.73 -4.71 -1.22
N MET A 29 -0.03 -3.64 -1.04
CA MET A 29 -1.50 -3.67 -1.07
C MET A 29 -2.06 -2.87 -2.26
N GLN A 30 -1.23 -2.55 -3.26
CA GLN A 30 -1.62 -1.80 -4.46
C GLN A 30 -2.53 -0.60 -4.14
N LEU A 31 -2.08 0.26 -3.21
CA LEU A 31 -2.86 1.41 -2.80
C LEU A 31 -2.64 2.57 -3.77
N MET A 32 -3.73 3.22 -4.16
CA MET A 32 -3.66 4.51 -4.85
C MET A 32 -3.08 5.56 -3.89
N PRO A 33 -2.18 6.45 -4.35
CA PRO A 33 -1.60 7.49 -3.50
C PRO A 33 -2.63 8.39 -2.81
N ALA A 34 -3.75 8.69 -3.46
CA ALA A 34 -4.83 9.47 -2.87
C ALA A 34 -5.49 8.71 -1.68
N THR A 35 -5.79 7.43 -1.89
CA THR A 35 -6.39 6.55 -0.86
C THR A 35 -5.46 6.35 0.32
N ALA A 36 -4.16 6.14 0.08
CA ALA A 36 -3.17 5.98 1.14
C ALA A 36 -3.07 7.25 2.01
N ARG A 37 -3.05 8.44 1.40
CA ARG A 37 -3.07 9.71 2.15
C ARG A 37 -4.33 9.88 2.99
N GLN A 38 -5.49 9.55 2.42
CA GLN A 38 -6.76 9.64 3.14
C GLN A 38 -6.78 8.69 4.34
N SER A 39 -6.28 7.45 4.16
CA SER A 39 -6.21 6.44 5.21
C SER A 39 -5.23 6.86 6.31
N ALA A 40 -4.03 7.34 5.94
CA ALA A 40 -3.05 7.84 6.90
C ALA A 40 -3.60 9.00 7.74
N LYS A 41 -4.34 9.93 7.13
CA LYS A 41 -5.02 11.03 7.85
C LYS A 41 -5.98 10.50 8.91
N ARG A 42 -6.78 9.46 8.60
CA ARG A 42 -7.70 8.84 9.58
C ARG A 42 -6.93 8.19 10.74
N MET A 43 -5.77 7.61 10.45
CA MET A 43 -4.89 6.98 11.43
C MET A 43 -3.96 7.97 12.17
N ARG A 44 -4.09 9.28 11.90
CA ARG A 44 -3.17 10.33 12.39
C ARG A 44 -1.69 10.07 12.02
N LYS A 45 -1.45 9.33 10.94
CA LYS A 45 -0.14 9.12 10.33
C LYS A 45 0.12 10.15 9.23
N ARG A 46 1.37 10.52 9.02
CA ARG A 46 1.80 11.38 7.92
C ARG A 46 2.35 10.53 6.77
N VAL A 47 2.03 10.94 5.55
CA VAL A 47 2.63 10.41 4.31
C VAL A 47 3.35 11.59 3.64
N HIS A 48 4.67 11.59 3.73
CA HIS A 48 5.65 12.54 3.20
C HIS A 48 5.88 12.42 1.68
N GLY A 49 5.27 11.44 1.01
CA GLY A 49 5.33 11.34 -0.46
C GLY A 49 4.58 10.13 -1.01
N ARG A 50 4.24 10.13 -2.30
CA ARG A 50 3.48 9.01 -2.89
C ARG A 50 4.24 7.68 -2.86
N TYR A 51 5.56 7.71 -2.89
CA TYR A 51 6.40 6.50 -2.88
C TYR A 51 6.69 5.95 -1.49
N GLU A 52 6.26 6.63 -0.42
CA GLU A 52 6.40 6.10 0.94
C GLU A 52 5.59 4.83 1.15
N ILE A 53 4.54 4.61 0.35
CA ILE A 53 3.71 3.39 0.31
C ILE A 53 4.53 2.15 -0.10
N LEU A 54 5.70 2.35 -0.73
CA LEU A 54 6.61 1.27 -1.11
C LEU A 54 7.45 0.74 0.06
N LYS A 55 7.47 1.46 1.20
CA LYS A 55 8.22 1.05 2.39
C LYS A 55 7.35 0.12 3.25
N PRO A 56 7.79 -1.13 3.53
CA PRO A 56 7.03 -2.09 4.34
C PRO A 56 7.12 -1.86 5.86
N ASP A 57 8.04 -1.00 6.30
CA ASP A 57 8.39 -0.66 7.69
C ASP A 57 7.37 0.21 8.46
#